data_AF-A0A2S7P504-F1
#
_entry.id   AF-A0A2S7P504-F1
#
_cell.length_a   1.000
_cell.length_b   1.000
_cell.length_c   1.000
_cell.angle_alpha   90.00
_cell.angle_beta   90.00
_cell.angle_gamma   90.00
#
_symmetry.space_group_name_H-M   'P 1'
#
loop_
_entity.id
_entity.type
_entity.pdbx_description
1 polymer ?
#
loop_
_entity_poly.entity_id
_entity_poly.type
_entity_poly.pdbx_seq_one_letter_code
_entity_poly.pdbx_strand_id
1 'polypeptide(L)'
;MVKDSGTSYDIITLTLHQLTTKSGYNTNHGLEVLPQWFPTPEQASVRILLIFFGANDCNRGPSTKQYVPLEQFRTNLVNIITYPLVKAHNPRIILVTPAPVDEATCRETNAEWGNSDDPRRVKDTLAYRDMVLQVGSELGHPVVDLWSAMMKVCG
;
A
#
# COMPACT_ATOMS: atom_id res chain seq x y z
N MET A 1 -7.18 24.81 9.28
CA MET A 1 -8.34 24.88 8.35
C MET A 1 -8.14 26.07 7.43
N VAL A 2 -7.54 25.83 6.26
CA VAL A 2 -7.60 26.77 5.13
C VAL A 2 -8.58 26.15 4.16
N LYS A 3 -9.71 26.82 3.93
CA LYS A 3 -10.62 26.51 2.82
C LYS A 3 -9.94 27.03 1.57
N ASP A 4 -9.36 26.14 0.78
CA ASP A 4 -8.93 26.48 -0.56
C ASP A 4 -10.06 26.10 -1.52
N SER A 5 -10.65 27.12 -2.11
CA SER A 5 -11.75 27.03 -3.06
C SER A 5 -11.22 26.61 -4.43
N GLY A 6 -11.63 25.44 -4.91
CA GLY A 6 -11.69 25.18 -6.35
C GLY A 6 -10.60 24.32 -6.99
N THR A 7 -9.87 23.51 -6.23
CA THR A 7 -8.91 22.56 -6.81
C THR A 7 -9.58 21.23 -7.13
N SER A 8 -9.90 21.00 -8.41
CA SER A 8 -10.24 19.67 -8.92
C SER A 8 -8.96 18.83 -8.96
N TYR A 9 -8.83 17.85 -8.06
CA TYR A 9 -7.74 16.88 -8.12
C TYR A 9 -8.11 15.79 -9.13
N ASP A 10 -7.64 15.89 -10.38
CA ASP A 10 -7.96 14.91 -11.43
C ASP A 10 -7.44 13.48 -11.13
N ILE A 11 -6.47 13.33 -10.21
CA ILE A 11 -5.88 12.06 -9.79
C ILE A 11 -5.61 12.12 -8.28
N ILE A 12 -6.17 11.19 -7.50
CA ILE A 12 -5.72 10.91 -6.13
C ILE A 12 -4.99 9.58 -6.15
N THR A 13 -3.66 9.62 -6.08
CA THR A 13 -2.85 8.44 -5.87
C THR A 13 -2.89 8.07 -4.40
N LEU A 14 -3.44 6.90 -4.06
CA LEU A 14 -3.43 6.37 -2.69
C LEU A 14 -2.15 5.57 -2.45
N THR A 15 -1.02 6.18 -2.79
CA THR A 15 0.28 5.77 -2.28
C THR A 15 0.48 6.51 -0.98
N LEU A 16 0.27 5.82 0.14
CA LEU A 16 0.48 6.37 1.48
C LEU A 16 1.90 6.89 1.75
N HIS A 17 2.83 6.63 0.84
CA HIS A 17 4.17 7.20 0.85
C HIS A 17 4.23 8.70 0.51
N GLN A 18 3.18 9.28 -0.11
CA GLN A 18 3.19 10.71 -0.52
C GLN A 18 2.15 11.58 0.19
N LEU A 19 1.21 11.00 0.95
CA LEU A 19 0.14 11.76 1.60
C LEU A 19 0.43 12.10 3.07
N THR A 20 1.42 11.45 3.67
CA THR A 20 1.98 11.84 4.98
C THR A 20 3.46 11.53 4.96
N THR A 21 4.29 12.36 5.58
CA THR A 21 5.74 12.16 5.73
C THR A 21 6.09 10.98 6.66
N LYS A 22 5.32 9.88 6.63
CA LYS A 22 5.43 8.76 7.55
C LYS A 22 5.85 7.50 6.81
N SER A 23 7.14 7.24 6.82
CA SER A 23 7.70 5.91 6.55
C SER A 23 7.03 4.87 7.46
N GLY A 24 6.49 3.78 6.91
CA GLY A 24 6.09 2.60 7.69
C GLY A 24 4.60 2.26 7.78
N TYR A 25 3.72 2.92 7.04
CA TYR A 25 2.29 2.57 7.04
C TYR A 25 2.04 1.19 6.39
N ASN A 26 1.15 0.42 7.01
CA ASN A 26 0.66 -0.86 6.51
C ASN A 26 -0.84 -0.72 6.22
N THR A 27 -1.49 -1.79 5.79
CA THR A 27 -2.91 -1.77 5.45
C THR A 27 -3.84 -1.51 6.63
N ASN A 28 -3.46 -1.86 7.87
CA ASN A 28 -4.23 -1.50 9.07
C ASN A 28 -4.28 0.02 9.23
N HIS A 29 -3.13 0.68 9.15
CA HIS A 29 -3.05 2.14 9.20
C HIS A 29 -3.82 2.77 8.04
N GLY A 30 -3.74 2.17 6.84
CA GLY A 30 -4.50 2.61 5.67
C GLY A 30 -6.01 2.68 5.92
N LEU A 31 -6.59 1.64 6.52
CA LEU A 31 -8.01 1.61 6.89
C LEU A 31 -8.38 2.67 7.93
N GLU A 32 -7.52 2.86 8.93
CA GLU A 32 -7.76 3.83 10.01
C GLU A 32 -7.81 5.26 9.50
N VAL A 33 -6.90 5.63 8.60
CA VAL A 33 -6.82 7.00 8.11
C VAL A 33 -7.76 7.29 6.96
N LEU A 34 -8.19 6.28 6.18
CA LEU A 34 -9.02 6.44 4.99
C LEU A 34 -10.19 7.43 5.19
N PRO A 35 -11.06 7.33 6.21
CA PRO A 35 -12.16 8.27 6.40
C PRO A 35 -11.73 9.70 6.74
N GLN A 36 -10.49 9.91 7.22
CA GLN A 36 -9.99 11.21 7.65
C GLN A 36 -9.42 12.02 6.49
N TRP A 37 -8.88 11.35 5.47
CA TRP A 37 -8.16 12.02 4.38
C TRP A 37 -8.82 11.85 3.01
N PHE A 38 -9.57 10.75 2.78
CA PHE A 38 -10.24 10.53 1.49
C PHE A 38 -11.42 11.51 1.37
N PRO A 39 -11.44 12.39 0.34
CA PRO A 39 -12.46 13.43 0.26
C PRO A 39 -13.84 12.82 0.02
N THR A 40 -14.90 13.53 0.41
CA THR A 40 -16.25 13.20 -0.05
C THR A 40 -16.44 13.67 -1.50
N PRO A 41 -17.40 13.12 -2.27
CA PRO A 41 -17.69 13.57 -3.64
C PRO A 41 -18.03 15.07 -3.75
N GLU A 42 -18.54 15.68 -2.67
CA GLU A 42 -18.82 17.12 -2.61
C GLU A 42 -17.54 17.95 -2.46
N GLN A 43 -16.48 17.38 -1.87
CA GLN A 43 -15.20 18.06 -1.65
C GLN A 43 -14.29 17.97 -2.88
N ALA A 44 -14.25 16.82 -3.55
CA ALA A 44 -13.45 16.58 -4.75
C ALA A 44 -13.99 15.38 -5.53
N SER A 45 -13.51 15.16 -6.76
CA SER A 45 -13.81 13.96 -7.55
C SER A 45 -12.56 13.10 -7.69
N VAL A 46 -12.63 11.82 -7.30
CA VAL A 46 -11.53 10.86 -7.45
C VAL A 46 -11.78 9.96 -8.65
N ARG A 47 -11.02 10.14 -9.73
CA ARG A 47 -11.18 9.36 -10.97
C ARG A 47 -10.33 8.10 -11.03
N ILE A 48 -9.16 8.13 -10.39
CA ILE A 48 -8.20 7.02 -10.34
C ILE A 48 -7.78 6.84 -8.88
N LEU A 49 -7.70 5.59 -8.46
CA LEU A 49 -7.26 5.18 -7.13
C LEU A 49 -6.16 4.12 -7.28
N LEU A 50 -4.91 4.51 -6.99
CA LEU A 50 -3.78 3.57 -6.94
C LEU A 50 -3.60 3.05 -5.52
N ILE A 51 -3.62 1.73 -5.30
CA ILE A 51 -3.40 1.10 -3.98
C ILE A 51 -2.06 0.36 -4.02
N PHE A 52 -1.11 0.77 -3.18
CA PHE A 52 0.24 0.23 -3.15
C PHE A 52 0.71 -0.03 -1.70
N PHE A 53 0.48 -1.25 -1.22
CA PHE A 53 0.86 -1.73 0.10
C PHE A 53 1.64 -3.05 0.01
N GLY A 54 2.05 -3.61 1.16
CA GLY A 54 2.68 -4.92 1.25
C GLY A 54 4.11 -4.87 1.79
N ALA A 55 4.88 -3.82 1.47
CA ALA A 55 6.29 -3.71 1.85
C ALA A 55 6.53 -3.55 3.36
N ASN A 56 5.57 -2.94 4.07
CA ASN A 56 5.60 -2.82 5.53
C ASN A 56 4.77 -3.94 6.18
N ASP A 57 3.64 -4.32 5.57
CA ASP A 57 2.79 -5.42 6.01
C ASP A 57 3.56 -6.74 6.17
N CYS A 58 4.54 -6.99 5.29
CA CYS A 58 5.39 -8.18 5.35
C CYS A 58 6.56 -8.07 6.33
N ASN A 59 6.76 -6.92 6.98
CA ASN A 59 7.87 -6.71 7.91
C ASN A 59 7.58 -7.37 9.25
N ARG A 60 8.25 -8.50 9.51
CA ARG A 60 8.10 -9.30 10.73
C ARG A 60 8.89 -8.76 11.93
N GLY A 61 9.66 -7.69 11.75
CA GLY A 61 10.46 -7.09 12.81
C GLY A 61 9.61 -6.55 13.96
N PRO A 62 9.73 -7.08 15.20
CA PRO A 62 8.87 -6.70 16.31
C PRO A 62 9.04 -5.24 16.75
N SER A 63 10.21 -4.63 16.56
CA SER A 63 10.44 -3.22 16.92
C SER A 63 9.60 -2.26 16.07
N THR A 64 9.35 -2.63 14.81
CA THR A 64 8.65 -1.75 13.85
C THR A 64 7.13 -1.77 14.00
N LYS A 65 6.56 -2.85 14.57
CA LYS A 65 5.10 -3.08 14.70
C LYS A 65 4.35 -2.95 13.36
N GLN A 66 5.02 -3.24 12.24
CA GLN A 66 4.45 -3.09 10.90
C GLN A 66 3.74 -4.35 10.39
N TYR A 67 4.06 -5.52 10.94
CA TYR A 67 3.56 -6.81 10.47
C TYR A 67 2.03 -6.87 10.43
N VAL A 68 1.49 -7.27 9.28
CA VAL A 68 0.08 -7.61 9.09
C VAL A 68 0.02 -9.02 8.50
N PRO A 69 -0.55 -10.02 9.20
CA PRO A 69 -0.70 -11.38 8.68
C PRO A 69 -1.37 -11.41 7.30
N LEU A 70 -0.97 -12.35 6.44
CA LEU A 70 -1.38 -12.38 5.02
C LEU A 70 -2.91 -12.37 4.82
N GLU A 71 -3.66 -13.14 5.63
CA GLU A 71 -5.13 -13.15 5.57
C GLU A 71 -5.76 -11.82 6.00
N GLN A 72 -5.17 -11.15 6.99
CA GLN A 72 -5.60 -9.82 7.40
C GLN A 72 -5.28 -8.79 6.32
N PHE A 73 -4.10 -8.88 5.70
CA PHE A 73 -3.71 -8.04 4.57
C PHE A 73 -4.71 -8.17 3.41
N ARG A 74 -5.09 -9.40 3.04
CA ARG A 74 -6.15 -9.67 2.05
C ARG A 74 -7.45 -8.97 2.42
N THR A 75 -7.91 -9.19 3.66
CA THR A 75 -9.15 -8.60 4.18
C THR A 75 -9.09 -7.08 4.14
N ASN A 76 -7.96 -6.49 4.49
CA ASN A 76 -7.77 -5.05 4.49
C ASN A 76 -7.82 -4.46 3.08
N LEU A 77 -7.18 -5.10 2.09
CA LEU A 77 -7.26 -4.66 0.70
C LEU A 77 -8.71 -4.64 0.20
N VAL A 78 -9.47 -5.71 0.46
CA VAL A 78 -10.89 -5.78 0.10
C VAL A 78 -11.67 -4.67 0.80
N ASN A 79 -11.44 -4.43 2.08
CA ASN A 79 -12.12 -3.37 2.85
C ASN A 79 -11.80 -1.96 2.34
N ILE A 80 -10.55 -1.70 1.92
CA ILE A 80 -10.15 -0.42 1.31
C ILE A 80 -10.87 -0.23 -0.03
N ILE A 81 -10.82 -1.24 -0.90
CA ILE A 81 -11.43 -1.20 -2.24
C ILE A 81 -12.94 -1.01 -2.15
N THR A 82 -13.59 -1.70 -1.21
CA THR A 82 -15.05 -1.69 -1.04
C THR A 82 -15.54 -0.64 -0.06
N TYR A 83 -14.67 0.25 0.41
CA TYR A 83 -15.01 1.26 1.40
C TYR A 83 -16.12 2.20 0.88
N PRO A 84 -17.13 2.59 1.68
CA PRO A 84 -18.25 3.41 1.21
C PRO A 84 -17.83 4.71 0.51
N LEU A 85 -16.85 5.45 1.05
CA LEU A 85 -16.32 6.65 0.40
C LEU A 85 -15.66 6.33 -0.94
N VAL A 86 -14.83 5.29 -1.03
CA VAL A 86 -14.21 4.87 -2.30
C VAL A 86 -15.29 4.54 -3.33
N LYS A 87 -16.31 3.77 -2.95
CA LYS A 87 -17.44 3.44 -3.83
C LYS A 87 -18.25 4.67 -4.25
N ALA A 88 -18.42 5.66 -3.38
CA ALA A 88 -19.15 6.89 -3.69
C ALA A 88 -18.49 7.69 -4.83
N HIS A 89 -17.18 7.60 -5.01
CA HIS A 89 -16.46 8.21 -6.14
C HIS A 89 -16.44 7.34 -7.40
N ASN A 90 -16.65 6.03 -7.26
CA ASN A 90 -16.52 5.05 -8.33
C ASN A 90 -15.23 5.20 -9.18
N PRO A 91 -14.04 5.23 -8.54
CA PRO A 91 -12.78 5.45 -9.26
C PRO A 91 -12.34 4.23 -10.06
N ARG A 92 -11.48 4.44 -11.06
CA ARG A 92 -10.67 3.36 -11.64
C ARG A 92 -9.61 2.93 -10.63
N ILE A 93 -9.76 1.75 -10.06
CA ILE A 93 -8.83 1.20 -9.07
C ILE A 93 -7.72 0.43 -9.78
N ILE A 94 -6.47 0.70 -9.39
CA ILE A 94 -5.28 -0.02 -9.86
C ILE A 94 -4.51 -0.46 -8.62
N LEU A 95 -4.18 -1.76 -8.54
CA LEU A 95 -3.34 -2.30 -7.48
C LEU A 95 -1.89 -2.35 -7.93
N VAL A 96 -0.96 -2.18 -7.01
CA VAL A 96 0.48 -2.33 -7.25
C VAL A 96 1.06 -3.30 -6.24
N THR A 97 1.76 -4.32 -6.71
CA THR A 97 2.42 -5.30 -5.86
C THR A 97 3.62 -4.67 -5.12
N PRO A 98 3.96 -5.08 -3.88
CA PRO A 98 5.19 -4.64 -3.22
C PRO A 98 6.42 -4.94 -4.10
N ALA A 99 7.40 -4.03 -4.09
CA ALA A 99 8.70 -4.29 -4.70
C ALA A 99 9.45 -5.42 -3.96
N PRO A 100 10.35 -6.18 -4.63
CA PRO A 100 11.23 -7.08 -3.92
C PRO A 100 12.14 -6.28 -3.00
N VAL A 101 12.49 -6.86 -1.85
CA VAL A 101 13.51 -6.29 -0.97
C VAL A 101 14.88 -6.81 -1.35
N ASP A 102 15.87 -5.92 -1.38
CA ASP A 102 17.27 -6.32 -1.30
C ASP A 102 17.60 -6.64 0.16
N GLU A 103 17.81 -7.93 0.44
CA GLU A 103 18.06 -8.40 1.79
C GLU A 103 19.41 -7.92 2.35
N ALA A 104 20.42 -7.67 1.50
CA ALA A 104 21.72 -7.18 1.94
C ALA A 104 21.60 -5.72 2.40
N THR A 105 21.04 -4.87 1.53
CA THR A 105 20.74 -3.48 1.87
C THR A 105 19.83 -3.39 3.11
N CYS A 106 18.80 -4.24 3.23
CA CYS A 106 17.93 -4.24 4.42
C CYS A 106 18.69 -4.56 5.72
N ARG A 107 19.67 -5.47 5.69
CA ARG A 107 20.51 -5.78 6.85
C ARG A 107 21.38 -4.59 7.25
N GLU A 108 22.02 -3.96 6.29
CA GLU A 108 22.88 -2.79 6.51
C GLU A 108 22.06 -1.62 7.08
N THR A 109 20.93 -1.30 6.47
CA THR A 109 20.04 -0.25 6.93
C THR A 109 19.48 -0.51 8.33
N ASN A 110 19.11 -1.77 8.66
CA ASN A 110 18.68 -2.12 10.01
C ASN A 110 19.80 -1.85 11.03
N ALA A 111 21.03 -2.25 10.73
CA ALA A 111 22.18 -2.01 11.60
C ALA A 111 22.47 -0.51 11.79
N GLU A 112 22.42 0.28 10.71
CA GLU A 112 22.59 1.73 10.75
C GLU A 112 21.52 2.43 11.60
N TRP A 113 20.29 1.93 11.58
CA TRP A 113 19.17 2.44 12.39
C TRP A 113 19.16 1.90 13.82
N GLY A 114 20.13 1.07 14.22
CA GLY A 114 20.13 0.40 15.52
C GLY A 114 18.97 -0.58 15.71
N ASN A 115 18.38 -1.05 14.62
CA ASN A 115 17.32 -2.04 14.63
C ASN A 115 17.91 -3.46 14.60
N SER A 116 17.69 -4.22 15.66
CA SER A 116 18.14 -5.61 15.79
C SER A 116 17.14 -6.65 15.27
N ASP A 117 16.02 -6.21 14.69
CA ASP A 117 15.01 -7.09 14.11
C ASP A 117 15.56 -7.90 12.91
N ASP A 118 14.97 -9.08 12.69
CA ASP A 118 15.18 -9.84 11.45
C ASP A 118 14.80 -8.96 10.25
N PRO A 119 15.72 -8.75 9.29
CA PRO A 119 15.44 -7.95 8.10
C PRO A 119 14.31 -8.59 7.27
N ARG A 120 13.64 -7.75 6.48
CA ARG A 120 12.69 -8.22 5.47
C ARG A 120 13.38 -9.17 4.49
N ARG A 121 12.66 -10.20 4.05
CA ARG A 121 13.15 -11.21 3.12
C ARG A 121 12.38 -11.13 1.80
N VAL A 122 13.04 -11.47 0.70
CA VAL A 122 12.43 -11.43 -0.63
C VAL A 122 11.23 -12.37 -0.71
N LYS A 123 11.31 -13.53 -0.04
CA LYS A 123 10.21 -14.50 0.06
C LYS A 123 8.95 -13.92 0.71
N ASP A 124 9.11 -13.01 1.68
CA ASP A 124 7.95 -12.40 2.34
C ASP A 124 7.28 -11.44 1.35
N THR A 125 8.04 -10.61 0.62
CA THR A 125 7.44 -9.75 -0.42
C THR A 125 6.74 -10.51 -1.55
N LEU A 126 7.23 -11.71 -1.90
CA LEU A 126 6.61 -12.58 -2.90
C LEU A 126 5.19 -13.00 -2.47
N ALA A 127 5.01 -13.46 -1.22
CA ALA A 127 3.69 -13.88 -0.74
C ALA A 127 2.67 -12.73 -0.74
N TYR A 128 3.10 -11.51 -0.41
CA TYR A 128 2.22 -10.33 -0.44
C TYR A 128 1.96 -9.86 -1.88
N ARG A 129 2.91 -10.02 -2.80
CA ARG A 129 2.68 -9.84 -4.24
C ARG A 129 1.59 -10.79 -4.75
N ASP A 130 1.70 -12.07 -4.43
CA ASP A 130 0.71 -13.08 -4.85
C ASP A 130 -0.68 -12.72 -4.34
N MET A 131 -0.77 -12.25 -3.09
CA MET A 131 -2.03 -11.81 -2.49
C MET A 131 -2.64 -10.58 -3.19
N VAL A 132 -1.82 -9.60 -3.57
CA VAL A 132 -2.30 -8.43 -4.34
C VAL A 132 -2.83 -8.85 -5.71
N LEU A 133 -2.15 -9.77 -6.40
CA LEU A 133 -2.60 -10.32 -7.68
C LEU A 133 -3.93 -11.07 -7.54
N GLN A 134 -4.05 -11.90 -6.51
CA GLN A 134 -5.27 -12.63 -6.20
C GLN A 134 -6.44 -11.67 -5.99
N VAL A 135 -6.30 -10.68 -5.11
CA VAL A 135 -7.37 -9.69 -4.83
C VAL A 135 -7.75 -8.90 -6.09
N GLY A 136 -6.76 -8.49 -6.89
CA GLY A 136 -7.03 -7.80 -8.15
C GLY A 136 -7.82 -8.65 -9.14
N SER A 137 -7.46 -9.92 -9.29
CA SER A 137 -8.19 -10.88 -10.13
C SER A 137 -9.60 -11.13 -9.61
N GLU A 138 -9.78 -11.32 -8.30
CA GLU A 138 -11.07 -11.62 -7.68
C GLU A 138 -12.07 -10.46 -7.78
N LEU A 139 -11.59 -9.22 -7.65
CA LEU A 139 -12.43 -8.02 -7.70
C LEU A 139 -12.50 -7.36 -9.08
N GLY A 140 -11.78 -7.90 -10.07
CA GLY A 140 -11.77 -7.37 -11.43
C GLY A 140 -11.02 -6.04 -11.58
N HIS A 141 -9.98 -5.81 -10.77
CA HIS A 141 -9.13 -4.62 -10.85
C HIS A 141 -7.76 -4.94 -11.46
N PRO A 142 -7.25 -4.08 -12.37
CA PRO A 142 -5.92 -4.25 -12.92
C PRO A 142 -4.84 -4.18 -11.84
N VAL A 143 -3.79 -4.99 -12.01
CA VAL A 143 -2.63 -5.05 -11.10
C VAL A 143 -1.35 -4.77 -11.88
N VAL A 144 -0.53 -3.86 -11.35
CA VAL A 144 0.85 -3.65 -11.78
C VAL A 144 1.75 -4.57 -10.96
N ASP A 145 2.23 -5.64 -11.58
CA ASP A 145 3.18 -6.59 -10.99
C ASP A 145 4.61 -6.03 -11.02
N LEU A 146 4.82 -5.00 -10.21
CA LEU A 146 6.12 -4.35 -10.01
C LEU A 146 7.17 -5.35 -9.50
N TRP A 147 6.76 -6.32 -8.68
CA TRP A 147 7.68 -7.30 -8.12
C TRP A 147 8.39 -8.08 -9.22
N SER A 148 7.60 -8.69 -10.11
CA SER A 148 8.14 -9.47 -11.23
C SER A 148 8.90 -8.60 -12.22
N ALA A 149 8.46 -7.36 -12.45
CA ALA A 149 9.15 -6.44 -13.34
C ALA A 149 10.58 -6.13 -12.85
N MET A 150 10.76 -5.90 -11.54
CA MET A 150 12.08 -5.65 -10.96
C MET A 150 12.94 -6.91 -10.94
N MET A 151 12.37 -8.06 -10.56
CA MET A 151 13.12 -9.33 -10.53
C MET A 151 13.61 -9.77 -11.92
N LYS A 152 12.92 -9.39 -13.01
CA LYS A 152 13.37 -9.64 -14.39
C LYS A 152 14.58 -8.81 -14.82
N VAL A 153 14.83 -7.66 -14.18
CA VAL A 153 15.96 -6.78 -14.52
C VAL A 153 17.20 -7.14 -13.71
N CYS A 154 17.01 -7.75 -12.53
CA CYS A 154 18.08 -8.15 -11.62
C CYS A 154 18.58 -9.59 -11.81
N GLY A 155 18.02 -10.35 -12.76
CA GLY A 155 18.44 -11.72 -13.11
C GLY A 155 18.97 -11.80 -14.54
#